data_AF-A0A1V5AKN3-F1
#
_entry.id   AF-A0A1V5AKN3-F1
#
_cell.length_a   1.000
_cell.length_b   1.000
_cell.length_c   1.000
_cell.angle_alpha   90.00
_cell.angle_beta   90.00
_cell.angle_gamma   90.00
#
_symmetry.space_group_name_H-M   'P 1'
#
loop_
_entity.id
_entity.type
_entity.pdbx_description
1 polymer ?
#
loop_
_entity_poly.entity_id
_entity_poly.type
_entity_poly.pdbx_seq_one_letter_code
_entity_poly.pdbx_strand_id
1 'polypeptide(L)' 'MKKQYALALALVAAGSGIAAMALNMVHTLPDWAYMGVLVIAFPLFVLGLGLYWMAREGEADIPFLGY' A
#
# COMPACT_ATOMS: atom_id res chain seq x y z
N MET A 1 -7.55 -13.36 -4.99
CA MET A 1 -7.27 -12.06 -5.66
C MET A 1 -6.11 -12.26 -6.62
N LYS A 2 -6.15 -11.75 -7.86
CA LYS A 2 -4.98 -11.84 -8.75
C LYS A 2 -3.86 -10.97 -8.19
N LYS A 3 -2.62 -11.44 -8.20
CA LYS A 3 -1.45 -10.75 -7.64
C LYS A 3 -1.26 -9.33 -8.20
N GLN A 4 -1.58 -9.14 -9.48
CA GLN A 4 -1.61 -7.82 -10.13
C GLN A 4 -2.51 -6.79 -9.41
N TYR A 5 -3.65 -7.22 -8.84
CA TYR A 5 -4.56 -6.31 -8.14
C TYR A 5 -4.06 -5.98 -6.74
N ALA A 6 -3.46 -6.95 -6.03
CA ALA A 6 -2.83 -6.70 -4.74
C ALA A 6 -1.63 -5.75 -4.88
N LEU A 7 -0.83 -5.95 -5.93
CA LEU A 7 0.27 -5.05 -6.26
C LEU A 7 -0.24 -3.64 -6.62
N ALA A 8 -1.28 -3.55 -7.45
CA ALA A 8 -1.88 -2.27 -7.81
C ALA A 8 -2.39 -1.51 -6.57
N LEU A 9 -3.05 -2.21 -5.62
CA LEU A 9 -3.48 -1.62 -4.36
C LEU A 9 -2.29 -1.05 -3.57
N ALA A 10 -1.21 -1.81 -3.42
CA ALA A 10 -0.01 -1.35 -2.74
C ALA A 10 0.60 -0.12 -3.43
N LEU A 11 0.76 -0.16 -4.76
CA LEU A 11 1.37 0.92 -5.53
C LEU A 11 0.53 2.21 -5.50
N VAL A 12 -0.79 2.10 -5.64
CA VAL A 12 -1.69 3.27 -5.57
C VAL A 12 -1.65 3.88 -4.18
N ALA A 13 -1.70 3.04 -3.13
CA ALA A 13 -1.62 3.51 -1.75
C ALA A 13 -0.29 4.23 -1.48
N ALA A 14 0.85 3.61 -1.84
CA ALA A 14 2.17 4.23 -1.71
C ALA A 14 2.28 5.53 -2.51
N GLY A 15 1.85 5.52 -3.77
CA GLY A 15 1.86 6.68 -4.65
C GLY A 15 1.03 7.84 -4.09
N SER A 16 -0.14 7.56 -3.51
CA SER A 16 -0.99 8.59 -2.88
C SER A 16 -0.31 9.23 -1.66
N GLY A 17 0.40 8.44 -0.84
CA GLY A 17 1.16 8.96 0.30
C GLY A 17 2.35 9.83 -0.13
N ILE A 18 3.11 9.39 -1.14
CA ILE A 18 4.23 10.15 -1.71
C ILE A 18 3.74 11.46 -2.33
N ALA A 19 2.65 11.41 -3.10
CA ALA A 19 2.06 12.60 -3.71
C ALA A 19 1.58 13.59 -2.65
N ALA A 20 0.89 13.12 -1.61
CA ALA A 20 0.42 13.97 -0.52
C ALA A 20 1.59 14.61 0.27
N MET A 21 2.67 13.86 0.49
CA MET A 21 3.90 14.39 1.08
C MET A 21 4.48 15.52 0.21
N ALA A 22 4.65 15.28 -1.09
CA ALA A 22 5.19 16.29 -2.00
C ALA A 22 4.34 17.57 -2.03
N LEU A 23 3.01 17.43 -2.05
CA LEU A 23 2.08 18.57 -2.02
C LEU A 23 2.11 19.33 -0.69
N ASN A 24 2.25 18.63 0.43
CA ASN A 24 2.39 19.26 1.75
C ASN A 24 3.72 20.02 1.87
N MET A 25 4.83 19.47 1.35
CA MET A 25 6.14 20.13 1.36
C MET A 25 6.18 21.45 0.58
N VAL A 26 5.36 21.58 -0.47
CA VAL A 26 5.20 22.84 -1.23
C VAL A 26 4.03 23.69 -0.72
N HIS A 27 3.49 23.38 0.46
CA HIS A 27 2.39 24.08 1.13
C HIS A 27 1.10 24.20 0.30
N THR A 28 0.86 23.28 -0.65
CA THR A 28 -0.38 23.21 -1.43
C THR A 28 -1.43 22.32 -0.81
N LEU A 29 -1.03 21.38 0.06
CA LEU A 29 -1.93 20.52 0.81
C LEU A 29 -1.87 20.86 2.31
N PRO A 30 -3.01 21.22 2.95
CA PRO A 30 -3.02 21.53 4.38
C PRO A 30 -2.74 20.28 5.23
N ASP A 31 -2.14 20.48 6.40
CA ASP A 31 -1.61 19.39 7.24
C ASP A 31 -2.66 18.35 7.62
N TRP A 32 -3.88 18.78 7.93
CA TRP A 32 -4.97 17.86 8.27
C TRP A 32 -5.34 16.93 7.10
N ALA A 33 -5.27 17.43 5.86
CA ALA A 33 -5.56 16.65 4.67
C ALA A 33 -4.41 15.68 4.37
N TYR A 34 -3.16 16.13 4.52
CA TYR A 34 -1.99 15.26 4.45
C TYR A 34 -2.06 14.10 5.46
N MET A 35 -2.35 14.41 6.72
CA MET A 35 -2.54 13.41 7.77
C MET A 35 -3.66 12.43 7.42
N GLY A 36 -4.80 12.93 6.94
CA GLY A 36 -5.91 12.08 6.48
C GLY A 36 -5.51 11.11 5.37
N VAL A 37 -4.72 11.57 4.39
CA VAL A 37 -4.18 10.70 3.34
C VAL A 37 -3.28 9.63 3.95
N LEU A 38 -2.35 9.98 4.84
CA LEU A 38 -1.44 9.00 5.45
C LEU A 38 -2.17 7.92 6.27
N VAL A 39 -3.18 8.32 7.05
CA VAL A 39 -3.99 7.41 7.87
C VAL A 39 -4.70 6.36 7.02
N ILE A 40 -5.05 6.68 5.77
CA ILE A 40 -5.71 5.75 4.85
C ILE A 40 -4.69 4.99 3.99
N ALA A 41 -3.73 5.70 3.41
CA ALA A 41 -2.74 5.17 2.50
C ALA A 41 -1.83 4.13 3.16
N PHE A 42 -1.41 4.36 4.42
CA PHE A 42 -0.50 3.43 5.09
C PHE A 42 -1.14 2.05 5.36
N PRO A 43 -2.35 1.93 5.96
CA PRO A 43 -3.00 0.64 6.11
C PRO A 43 -3.29 -0.05 4.77
N LEU A 44 -3.73 0.70 3.74
CA LEU A 44 -3.99 0.14 2.42
C LEU A 44 -2.70 -0.36 1.75
N PHE A 45 -1.58 0.31 1.96
CA PHE A 45 -0.28 -0.14 1.48
C PHE A 45 0.13 -1.45 2.15
N VAL A 46 0.07 -1.52 3.49
CA VAL A 46 0.41 -2.74 4.24
C VAL A 46 -0.51 -3.89 3.86
N LEU A 47 -1.82 -3.63 3.73
CA LEU A 47 -2.80 -4.63 3.28
C LEU A 47 -2.49 -5.11 1.86
N GLY A 48 -2.26 -4.19 0.92
CA GLY A 48 -1.94 -4.53 -0.47
C GLY A 48 -0.66 -5.36 -0.57
N LEU A 49 0.37 -5.00 0.19
CA LEU A 49 1.63 -5.73 0.23
C LEU A 49 1.47 -7.12 0.85
N GLY A 50 0.75 -7.23 1.97
CA GLY A 50 0.44 -8.51 2.59
C GLY A 50 -0.36 -9.42 1.66
N LEU A 51 -1.39 -8.89 0.99
CA LEU A 51 -2.16 -9.61 -0.01
C LEU A 51 -1.31 -10.01 -1.22
N TYR A 52 -0.35 -9.18 -1.64
CA TYR A 52 0.55 -9.48 -2.74
C TYR A 52 1.49 -10.64 -2.40
N TRP A 53 2.05 -10.66 -1.19
CA TRP A 53 2.88 -11.75 -0.69
C TRP A 53 2.09 -13.05 -0.51
N MET A 54 0.82 -12.96 -0.11
CA MET A 54 -0.07 -14.13 0.00
C MET A 54 -0.65 -14.59 -1.33
N ALA A 55 -0.69 -13.73 -2.36
CA ALA A 55 -1.26 -14.05 -3.66
C ALA A 55 -0.35 -15.01 -4.43
N ARG A 56 -0.74 -16.28 -4.44
CA ARG A 56 -0.04 -17.38 -5.11
C ARG A 56 -0.23 -17.31 -6.63
N GLU A 57 0.87 -17.53 -7.37
CA GLU A 57 0.87 -17.67 -8.84
C GLU A 57 1.31 -19.07 -9.30
N GLY A 58 1.70 -19.98 -8.39
CA GLY A 58 2.16 -21.34 -8.67
C GLY A 58 1.81 -22.35 -7.55
N GLU A 59 2.41 -23.55 -7.59
CA GLU A 59 2.21 -24.61 -6.57
C GLU A 59 2.66 -24.18 -5.16
N ALA A 60 2.31 -24.99 -4.15
CA ALA A 60 2.55 -24.67 -2.74
C ALA A 60 4.04 -24.60 -2.42
N ASP A 61 4.58 -23.37 -2.30
CA ASP A 61 5.76 -23.19 -1.46
C ASP A 61 5.35 -23.34 0.01
N ILE A 62 6.17 -24.11 0.71
CA ILE A 62 6.14 -24.40 2.15
C ILE A 62 5.72 -23.14 2.94
N PRO A 63 4.72 -23.23 3.83
CA PRO A 63 4.19 -22.05 4.51
C PRO A 63 5.29 -21.34 5.29
N PHE A 64 5.53 -20.07 4.96
CA PHE A 64 6.45 -19.19 5.69
C PHE A 64 6.01 -18.98 7.15
N LEU A 65 4.73 -19.21 7.45
CA LEU A 65 4.13 -19.27 8.79
C LEU A 65 3.96 -20.74 9.22
N GLY A 66 5.09 -21.44 9.27
CA GLY A 66 5.16 -22.87 9.54
C GLY A 66 6.52 -23.28 10.11
N TYR A 67 7.06 -22.48 11.02
CA TYR A 67 8.02 -22.85 12.06
C TYR A 67 7.73 -22.04 13.32
#